data_AF-A0A7W9STQ3-F1
#
_entry.id   AF-A0A7W9STQ3-F1
#
_cell.length_a   1.000
_cell.length_b   1.000
_cell.length_c   1.000
_cell.angle_alpha   90.00
_cell.angle_beta   90.00
_cell.angle_gamma   90.00
#
_symmetry.space_group_name_H-M   'P 1'
#
loop_
_entity.id
_entity.type
_entity.pdbx_description
1 polymer ?
#
loop_
_entity_poly.entity_id
_entity_poly.type
_entity_poly.pdbx_seq_one_letter_code
_entity_poly.pdbx_strand_id
1 'polypeptide(L)'
;MTADEWREKLATLPTKEINRLLKSEPGLTAQISTGFRPGPETLKNPVVLRRLAEALPKNPKLAEALQSQEAPEPVEAKPKPLPPPTQAKAEPSVEPSEKLQTKLKEQRAALKAKEALLAEQALRLAQLEKERDAALTERDSERRAREAVEVRLERELRRKAPEPVAAVVVAPPTPPTPPPIVPPDDKAEWMPDALNRLLLRGHDASVLGLCRELLSDKDLPVAARAGVQGVYAMALGSLGATDAPEQFRVATEAYLSAGRVLDAAETLLRAFPRPKPSTAERALLQRLLALAERRGELEALGRSLARQRLTEPTGYRCLLTALETVGGRYPNLLPSPSVTKLSPDEPVALPTASKRAASVTARQLVKAIDEGEVVLITRVRAGLQELRGTNPPLADALHNAVGALSEPALTVLTAKRIRPIVVDASNVARHVADPMAAFMNAKKKPTGSAAQLLQVRDFLLRHGFFPVLLIADANLRHIVTEKARYDSLVERHIVRETLSGTSADELLLTEAHAHQAPLLTNDRLADWGKQAEGVERLGFTLHSGGVVLLPS
;
A
#
# COMPACT_ATOMS: atom_id res chain seq x y z
N MET A 1 51.87 -7.38 -0.92
CA MET A 1 50.57 -7.74 -1.52
C MET A 1 49.63 -6.56 -1.44
N THR A 2 48.93 -6.24 -2.54
CA THR A 2 47.87 -5.21 -2.57
C THR A 2 46.62 -5.68 -1.81
N ALA A 3 45.68 -4.77 -1.52
CA ALA A 3 44.44 -5.14 -0.83
C ALA A 3 43.58 -6.12 -1.65
N ASP A 4 43.62 -6.02 -2.98
CA ASP A 4 42.87 -6.93 -3.85
C ASP A 4 43.53 -8.32 -3.92
N GLU A 5 44.86 -8.41 -3.99
CA GLU A 5 45.61 -9.67 -3.86
C GLU A 5 45.33 -10.39 -2.53
N TRP A 6 45.18 -9.62 -1.44
CA TRP A 6 44.78 -10.18 -0.14
C TRP A 6 43.35 -10.70 -0.16
N ARG A 7 42.41 -10.06 -0.86
CA ARG A 7 41.03 -10.57 -0.97
C ARG A 7 40.98 -11.89 -1.71
N GLU A 8 41.71 -12.02 -2.81
CA GLU A 8 41.80 -13.26 -3.57
C GLU A 8 42.37 -14.40 -2.71
N LYS A 9 43.48 -14.14 -2.01
CA LYS A 9 44.09 -15.14 -1.11
C LYS A 9 43.19 -15.49 0.09
N LEU A 10 42.51 -14.52 0.69
CA LEU A 10 41.58 -14.76 1.79
C LEU A 10 40.36 -15.59 1.36
N ALA A 11 39.95 -15.50 0.09
CA ALA A 11 38.85 -16.30 -0.46
C ALA A 11 39.19 -17.79 -0.61
N THR A 12 40.47 -18.13 -0.75
CA THR A 12 40.94 -19.53 -0.89
C THR A 12 41.26 -20.20 0.44
N LEU A 13 41.46 -19.42 1.51
CA LEU A 13 41.83 -19.95 2.82
C LEU A 13 40.61 -20.47 3.61
N PRO A 14 40.74 -21.58 4.35
CA PRO A 14 39.67 -22.08 5.21
C PRO A 14 39.28 -21.04 6.29
N THR A 15 37.99 -20.70 6.39
CA THR A 15 37.50 -19.71 7.37
C THR A 15 37.80 -20.05 8.83
N LYS A 16 37.97 -21.34 9.15
CA LYS A 16 38.38 -21.80 10.50
C LYS A 16 39.79 -21.33 10.85
N GLU A 17 40.72 -21.34 9.91
CA GLU A 17 42.12 -20.93 10.13
C GLU A 17 42.24 -19.42 10.27
N ILE A 18 41.57 -18.66 9.39
CA ILE A 18 41.50 -17.20 9.50
C ILE A 18 40.92 -16.79 10.86
N ASN A 19 39.84 -17.45 11.31
CA ASN A 19 39.23 -17.19 12.61
C ASN A 19 40.13 -17.59 13.80
N ARG A 20 40.94 -18.65 13.65
CA ARG A 20 41.93 -19.05 14.67
C ARG A 20 42.99 -17.97 14.86
N LEU A 21 43.52 -17.43 13.75
CA LEU A 21 44.53 -16.38 13.79
C LEU A 21 43.96 -15.06 14.33
N LEU A 22 42.75 -14.68 13.93
CA LEU A 22 42.10 -13.46 14.43
C LEU A 22 41.83 -13.47 15.93
N LYS A 23 41.59 -14.64 16.54
CA LYS A 23 41.43 -14.76 18.01
C LYS A 23 42.67 -14.32 18.80
N SER A 24 43.85 -14.35 18.19
CA SER A 24 45.08 -13.84 18.82
C SER A 24 45.18 -12.31 18.80
N GLU A 25 44.34 -11.63 18.01
CA GLU A 25 44.30 -10.18 17.82
C GLU A 25 42.88 -9.62 18.08
N PRO A 26 42.45 -9.53 19.36
CA PRO A 26 41.07 -9.17 19.70
C PRO A 26 40.68 -7.75 19.27
N GLY A 27 41.62 -6.80 19.31
CA GLY A 27 41.39 -5.42 18.87
C GLY A 27 41.09 -5.34 17.37
N LEU A 28 41.88 -6.04 16.55
CA LEU A 28 41.65 -6.13 15.12
C LEU A 28 40.34 -6.86 14.82
N THR A 29 40.04 -7.94 15.55
CA THR A 29 38.77 -8.68 15.41
C THR A 29 37.57 -7.78 15.65
N ALA A 30 37.59 -6.94 16.69
CA ALA A 30 36.51 -5.99 16.97
C ALA A 30 36.37 -4.95 15.84
N GLN A 31 37.49 -4.43 15.34
CA GLN A 31 37.52 -3.44 14.27
C GLN A 31 36.94 -3.98 12.96
N ILE A 32 37.41 -5.15 12.49
CA ILE A 32 36.93 -5.72 11.23
C ILE A 32 35.48 -6.23 11.33
N SER A 33 35.09 -6.72 12.51
CA SER A 33 33.75 -7.27 12.77
C SER A 33 32.74 -6.21 13.23
N THR A 34 33.06 -4.92 13.22
CA THR A 34 32.12 -3.87 13.68
C THR A 34 30.81 -3.94 12.88
N GLY A 35 29.70 -4.18 13.60
CA GLY A 35 28.36 -4.42 13.03
C GLY A 35 28.03 -5.90 12.76
N PHE A 36 28.92 -6.83 13.09
CA PHE A 36 28.75 -8.27 12.91
C PHE A 36 29.16 -9.04 14.17
N ARG A 37 28.52 -10.19 14.43
CA ARG A 37 28.94 -11.07 15.53
C ARG A 37 30.24 -11.80 15.13
N PRO A 38 31.35 -11.71 15.86
CA PRO A 38 32.61 -12.35 15.46
C PRO A 38 32.47 -13.89 15.42
N GLY A 39 32.88 -14.51 14.31
CA GLY A 39 32.78 -15.96 14.10
C GLY A 39 33.13 -16.40 12.67
N PRO A 40 33.27 -17.71 12.41
CA PRO A 40 33.71 -18.23 11.12
C PRO A 40 32.72 -17.95 9.96
N GLU A 41 31.42 -17.78 10.26
CA GLU A 41 30.42 -17.37 9.26
C GLU A 41 30.57 -15.89 8.85
N THR A 42 31.05 -15.05 9.75
CA THR A 42 31.25 -13.60 9.52
C THR A 42 32.36 -13.33 8.52
N LEU A 43 33.37 -14.20 8.49
CA LEU A 43 34.45 -14.17 7.50
C LEU A 43 34.01 -14.56 6.09
N LYS A 44 32.78 -15.06 5.90
CA LYS A 44 32.19 -15.25 4.57
C LYS A 44 31.54 -13.97 4.02
N ASN A 45 31.49 -12.89 4.80
CA ASN A 45 30.91 -11.62 4.38
C ASN A 45 31.96 -10.78 3.61
N PRO A 46 31.66 -10.30 2.39
CA PRO A 46 32.62 -9.56 1.58
C PRO A 46 33.08 -8.24 2.22
N VAL A 47 32.26 -7.59 3.05
CA VAL A 47 32.63 -6.36 3.76
C VAL A 47 33.68 -6.64 4.82
N VAL A 48 33.54 -7.75 5.55
CA VAL A 48 34.50 -8.17 6.58
C VAL A 48 35.81 -8.61 5.95
N LEU A 49 35.75 -9.37 4.85
CA LEU A 49 36.94 -9.75 4.07
C LEU A 49 37.68 -8.53 3.49
N ARG A 50 36.93 -7.53 3.00
CA ARG A 50 37.51 -6.28 2.54
C ARG A 50 38.23 -5.53 3.66
N ARG A 51 37.59 -5.37 4.82
CA ARG A 51 38.21 -4.72 6.00
C ARG A 51 39.43 -5.47 6.49
N LEU A 52 39.38 -6.80 6.49
CA LEU A 52 40.53 -7.64 6.84
C LEU A 52 41.66 -7.42 5.83
N ALA A 53 41.39 -7.49 4.53
CA ALA A 53 42.38 -7.24 3.48
C ALA A 53 43.01 -5.83 3.55
N GLU A 54 42.25 -4.81 3.92
CA GLU A 54 42.73 -3.43 4.12
C GLU A 54 43.57 -3.29 5.41
N ALA A 55 43.32 -4.13 6.42
CA ALA A 55 44.03 -4.10 7.68
C ALA A 55 45.32 -4.96 7.69
N LEU A 56 45.44 -5.96 6.81
CA LEU A 56 46.61 -6.84 6.74
C LEU A 56 47.93 -6.11 6.43
N PRO A 57 48.00 -5.12 5.52
CA PRO A 57 49.21 -4.32 5.32
C PRO A 57 49.68 -3.56 6.56
N LYS A 58 48.76 -3.28 7.50
CA LYS A 58 49.04 -2.58 8.77
C LYS A 58 49.42 -3.55 9.90
N ASN A 59 49.26 -4.85 9.70
CA ASN A 59 49.48 -5.89 10.70
C ASN A 59 50.42 -7.00 10.15
N PRO A 60 51.74 -6.74 10.09
CA PRO A 60 52.69 -7.61 9.42
C PRO A 60 52.75 -9.03 10.00
N LYS A 61 52.60 -9.20 11.32
CA LYS A 61 52.57 -10.51 11.97
C LYS A 61 51.42 -11.40 11.49
N LEU A 62 50.21 -10.82 11.37
CA LEU A 62 49.03 -11.55 10.90
C LEU A 62 49.13 -11.84 9.40
N ALA A 63 49.65 -10.89 8.62
CA ALA A 63 49.92 -11.06 7.21
C ALA A 63 50.91 -12.22 6.96
N GLU A 64 52.02 -12.28 7.69
CA GLU A 64 53.00 -13.37 7.59
C GLU A 64 52.37 -14.72 7.97
N ALA A 65 51.62 -14.77 9.08
CA ALA A 65 50.94 -15.99 9.52
C ALA A 65 49.92 -16.52 8.50
N LEU A 66 49.20 -15.64 7.80
CA LEU A 66 48.28 -16.01 6.71
C LEU A 66 49.01 -16.35 5.41
N GLN A 67 50.19 -15.78 5.18
CA GLN A 67 51.01 -16.11 4.02
C GLN A 67 51.56 -17.53 4.08
N SER A 68 51.96 -17.96 5.28
CA SER A 68 52.49 -19.30 5.56
C SER A 68 51.44 -20.41 5.62
N GLN A 69 50.14 -20.09 5.49
CA GLN A 69 49.10 -21.11 5.29
C GLN A 69 49.09 -21.51 3.82
N GLU A 70 49.57 -22.72 3.51
CA GLU A 70 49.38 -23.32 2.20
C GLU A 70 47.90 -23.64 1.97
N ALA A 71 47.39 -23.29 0.79
CA ALA A 71 46.06 -23.71 0.40
C ALA A 71 46.03 -25.24 0.38
N PRO A 72 45.04 -25.89 1.02
CA PRO A 72 44.98 -27.35 1.01
C PRO A 72 44.96 -27.85 -0.42
N GLU A 73 45.88 -28.75 -0.76
CA GLU A 73 45.90 -29.36 -2.09
C GLU A 73 44.51 -29.93 -2.42
N PRO A 74 43.98 -29.68 -3.63
CA PRO A 74 42.66 -30.14 -4.01
C PRO A 74 42.61 -31.66 -3.95
N VAL A 75 41.98 -32.19 -2.90
CA VAL A 75 41.77 -33.64 -2.75
C VAL A 75 40.82 -34.09 -3.86
N GLU A 76 41.38 -34.78 -4.85
CA GLU A 76 40.66 -35.37 -5.98
C GLU A 76 39.56 -36.30 -5.45
N ALA A 77 38.30 -35.87 -5.59
CA ALA A 77 37.15 -36.58 -5.05
C ALA A 77 36.93 -37.89 -5.84
N LYS A 78 37.36 -39.02 -5.27
CA LYS A 78 37.04 -40.36 -5.80
C LYS A 78 35.51 -40.57 -5.84
N PRO A 79 34.94 -41.00 -6.99
CA PRO A 79 33.50 -41.18 -7.14
C PRO A 79 32.99 -42.32 -6.25
N LYS A 80 31.89 -42.07 -5.53
CA LYS A 80 31.16 -43.09 -4.76
C LYS A 80 30.49 -44.09 -5.72
N PRO A 81 30.69 -45.41 -5.57
CA PRO A 81 30.00 -46.41 -6.38
C PRO A 81 28.51 -46.48 -6.00
N LEU A 82 27.67 -46.59 -7.03
CA LEU A 82 26.24 -46.88 -6.95
C LEU A 82 26.00 -48.27 -6.32
N PRO A 83 24.99 -48.43 -5.44
CA PRO A 83 24.64 -49.76 -4.93
C PRO A 83 23.95 -50.60 -6.01
N PRO A 84 24.23 -51.91 -6.07
CA PRO A 84 23.59 -52.83 -7.01
C PRO A 84 22.12 -53.14 -6.62
N PRO A 85 21.30 -53.58 -7.58
CA PRO A 85 19.89 -53.93 -7.35
C PRO A 85 19.79 -55.22 -6.53
N THR A 86 19.26 -55.11 -5.31
CA THR A 86 19.02 -56.26 -4.43
C THR A 86 17.84 -57.08 -4.94
N GLN A 87 18.12 -58.32 -5.33
CA GLN A 87 17.12 -59.33 -5.68
C GLN A 87 16.28 -59.69 -4.44
N ALA A 88 14.96 -59.72 -4.62
CA ALA A 88 13.98 -60.09 -3.61
C ALA A 88 14.19 -61.53 -3.15
N LYS A 89 14.74 -61.69 -1.94
CA LYS A 89 14.79 -62.96 -1.21
C LYS A 89 13.64 -62.93 -0.20
N ALA A 90 12.73 -63.90 -0.29
CA ALA A 90 11.59 -64.05 0.60
C ALA A 90 12.04 -64.06 2.06
N GLU A 91 11.58 -63.07 2.83
CA GLU A 91 11.86 -62.96 4.26
C GLU A 91 11.09 -64.04 5.03
N PRO A 92 11.74 -64.74 5.97
CA PRO A 92 11.05 -65.62 6.90
C PRO A 92 10.14 -64.79 7.82
N SER A 93 8.96 -65.32 8.12
CA SER A 93 8.02 -64.82 9.12
C SER A 93 8.69 -64.73 10.49
N VAL A 94 9.33 -63.59 10.79
CA VAL A 94 9.86 -63.28 12.11
C VAL A 94 8.68 -62.88 12.98
N GLU A 95 8.29 -63.75 13.91
CA GLU A 95 7.35 -63.41 14.97
C GLU A 95 7.84 -62.14 15.69
N PRO A 96 6.98 -61.12 15.86
CA PRO A 96 7.39 -59.87 16.47
C PRO A 96 7.86 -60.13 17.89
N SER A 97 9.17 -59.95 18.12
CA SER A 97 9.81 -60.14 19.43
C SER A 97 8.97 -59.52 20.54
N GLU A 98 8.84 -60.21 21.68
CA GLU A 98 8.01 -59.77 22.82
C GLU A 98 8.26 -58.30 23.22
N LYS A 99 9.49 -57.81 23.01
CA LYS A 99 9.90 -56.41 23.25
C LYS A 99 9.18 -55.39 22.36
N LEU A 100 8.79 -55.75 21.14
CA LEU A 100 7.99 -54.89 20.26
C LEU A 100 6.53 -54.88 20.70
N GLN A 101 6.00 -56.02 21.14
CA GLN A 101 4.62 -56.11 21.63
C GLN A 101 4.42 -55.29 22.91
N THR A 102 5.40 -55.30 23.82
CA THR A 102 5.36 -54.48 25.05
C THR A 102 5.41 -52.98 24.73
N LYS A 103 6.33 -52.54 23.87
CA LYS A 103 6.40 -51.13 23.42
C LYS A 103 5.11 -50.67 22.75
N LEU A 104 4.48 -51.52 21.93
CA LEU A 104 3.25 -51.17 21.23
C LEU A 104 2.05 -51.09 22.20
N LYS A 105 2.02 -51.91 23.24
CA LYS A 105 1.06 -51.79 24.36
C LYS A 105 1.27 -50.48 25.14
N GLU A 106 2.51 -50.12 25.46
CA GLU A 106 2.83 -48.85 26.14
C GLU A 106 2.42 -47.63 25.31
N GLN A 107 2.72 -47.62 24.01
CA GLN A 107 2.33 -46.52 23.11
C GLN A 107 0.80 -46.38 23.01
N ARG A 108 0.08 -47.50 22.92
CA ARG A 108 -1.40 -47.49 22.92
C ARG A 108 -1.97 -46.97 24.24
N ALA A 109 -1.38 -47.34 25.37
CA ALA A 109 -1.79 -46.82 26.69
C ALA A 109 -1.53 -45.31 26.80
N ALA A 110 -0.37 -44.84 26.32
CA ALA A 110 -0.03 -43.42 26.31
C ALA A 110 -0.94 -42.59 25.38
N LEU A 111 -1.30 -43.12 24.21
CA LEU A 111 -2.27 -42.48 23.32
C LEU A 111 -3.65 -42.37 23.96
N LYS A 112 -4.14 -43.46 24.56
CA LYS A 112 -5.43 -43.48 25.25
C LYS A 112 -5.48 -42.49 26.42
N ALA A 113 -4.37 -42.31 27.15
CA ALA A 113 -4.27 -41.32 28.21
C ALA A 113 -4.30 -39.87 27.67
N LYS A 114 -3.65 -39.60 26.54
CA LYS A 114 -3.71 -38.29 25.88
C LYS A 114 -5.11 -37.97 25.34
N GLU A 115 -5.79 -38.96 24.76
CA GLU A 115 -7.17 -38.81 24.30
C GLU A 115 -8.12 -38.50 25.45
N ALA A 116 -7.95 -39.13 26.62
CA ALA A 116 -8.72 -38.82 27.83
C ALA A 116 -8.48 -37.39 28.33
N LEU A 117 -7.22 -36.92 28.35
CA LEU A 117 -6.88 -35.54 28.73
C LEU A 117 -7.51 -34.52 27.77
N LEU A 118 -7.46 -34.78 26.46
CA LEU A 118 -8.07 -33.91 25.46
C LEU A 118 -9.60 -33.87 25.61
N ALA A 119 -10.25 -35.00 25.91
CA ALA A 119 -11.68 -35.05 26.17
C ALA A 119 -12.07 -34.25 27.43
N GLU A 120 -11.28 -34.31 28.49
CA GLU A 120 -11.49 -33.52 29.71
C GLU A 120 -11.33 -32.02 29.45
N GLN A 121 -10.30 -31.62 28.68
CA GLN A 121 -10.11 -30.22 28.28
C GLN A 121 -11.25 -29.70 27.41
N ALA A 122 -11.75 -30.52 26.47
CA ALA A 122 -12.88 -30.16 25.63
C ALA A 122 -14.17 -29.95 26.46
N LEU A 123 -14.41 -30.81 27.46
CA LEU A 123 -15.55 -30.66 28.37
C LEU A 123 -15.44 -29.38 29.22
N ARG A 124 -14.23 -29.04 29.69
CA ARG A 124 -13.98 -27.80 30.45
C ARG A 124 -14.20 -26.55 29.59
N LEU A 125 -13.79 -26.56 28.32
CA LEU A 125 -14.03 -25.45 27.40
C LEU A 125 -15.53 -25.27 27.14
N ALA A 126 -16.27 -26.35 26.92
CA ALA A 126 -17.72 -26.29 26.72
C ALA A 126 -18.47 -25.74 27.96
N GLN A 127 -17.98 -26.03 29.17
CA GLN A 127 -18.52 -25.44 30.40
C GLN A 127 -18.26 -23.93 30.47
N LEU A 128 -17.03 -23.48 30.18
CA LEU A 128 -16.68 -22.06 30.16
C LEU A 128 -17.46 -21.27 29.10
N GLU A 129 -17.71 -21.87 27.93
CA GLU A 129 -18.55 -21.25 26.90
C GLU A 129 -19.99 -21.06 27.39
N LYS A 130 -20.56 -22.08 28.05
CA LYS A 130 -21.90 -22.00 28.64
C LYS A 130 -22.00 -20.95 29.75
N GLU A 131 -20.97 -20.83 30.59
CA GLU A 131 -20.89 -19.79 31.64
C GLU A 131 -20.77 -18.38 31.04
N ARG A 132 -19.94 -18.21 30.00
CA ARG A 132 -19.81 -16.94 29.27
C ARG A 132 -21.14 -16.52 28.66
N ASP A 133 -21.84 -17.45 28.00
CA ASP A 133 -23.12 -17.15 27.34
C ASP A 133 -24.20 -16.81 28.37
N ALA A 134 -24.23 -17.49 29.52
CA ALA A 134 -25.09 -17.12 30.65
C ALA A 134 -24.79 -15.70 31.16
N ALA A 135 -23.52 -15.36 31.38
CA ALA A 135 -23.11 -14.03 31.82
C ALA A 135 -23.47 -12.92 30.80
N LEU A 136 -23.37 -13.21 29.50
CA LEU A 136 -23.80 -12.28 28.45
C LEU A 136 -25.31 -12.05 28.49
N THR A 137 -26.11 -13.10 28.67
CA THR A 137 -27.57 -12.96 28.77
C THR A 137 -28.00 -12.16 30.01
N GLU A 138 -27.32 -12.36 31.14
CA GLU A 138 -27.54 -11.58 32.37
C GLU A 138 -27.22 -10.10 32.15
N ARG A 139 -26.04 -9.78 31.58
CA ARG A 139 -25.63 -8.40 31.27
C ARG A 139 -26.58 -7.70 30.31
N ASP A 140 -27.10 -8.39 29.29
CA ASP A 140 -28.10 -7.84 28.37
C ASP A 140 -29.44 -7.58 29.05
N SER A 141 -29.84 -8.42 30.01
CA SER A 141 -31.05 -8.22 30.81
C SER A 141 -30.93 -6.99 31.72
N GLU A 142 -29.76 -6.79 32.34
CA GLU A 142 -29.47 -5.60 33.14
C GLU A 142 -29.45 -4.32 32.28
N ARG A 143 -28.88 -4.38 31.08
CA ARG A 143 -28.85 -3.24 30.15
C ARG A 143 -30.27 -2.81 29.78
N ARG A 144 -31.14 -3.77 29.43
CA ARG A 144 -32.55 -3.50 29.13
C ARG A 144 -33.29 -2.91 30.33
N ALA A 145 -32.99 -3.38 31.55
CA ALA A 145 -33.56 -2.82 32.77
C ALA A 145 -33.14 -1.35 32.98
N ARG A 146 -31.87 -1.01 32.74
CA ARG A 146 -31.37 0.38 32.83
C ARG A 146 -31.99 1.28 31.77
N GLU A 147 -32.03 0.84 30.51
CA GLU A 147 -32.68 1.56 29.41
C GLU A 147 -34.16 1.83 29.70
N ALA A 148 -34.87 0.86 30.29
CA ALA A 148 -36.27 1.03 30.68
C ALA A 148 -36.47 2.08 31.79
N VAL A 149 -35.55 2.16 32.75
CA VAL A 149 -35.55 3.20 33.79
C VAL A 149 -35.28 4.58 33.19
N GLU A 150 -34.32 4.69 32.28
CA GLU A 150 -33.96 5.96 31.62
C GLU A 150 -35.13 6.50 30.78
N VAL A 151 -35.78 5.64 29.98
CA VAL A 151 -36.97 6.02 29.20
C VAL A 151 -38.12 6.48 30.09
N ARG A 152 -38.29 5.86 31.27
CA ARG A 152 -39.30 6.27 32.26
C ARG A 152 -38.98 7.66 32.83
N LEU A 153 -37.72 7.91 33.17
CA LEU A 153 -37.26 9.20 33.67
C LEU A 153 -37.42 10.31 32.62
N GLU A 154 -37.07 10.05 31.36
CA GLU A 154 -37.24 11.01 30.27
C GLU A 154 -38.72 11.38 30.06
N ARG A 155 -39.63 10.40 30.15
CA ARG A 155 -41.08 10.65 30.09
C ARG A 155 -41.58 11.49 31.26
N GLU A 156 -41.06 11.28 32.47
CA GLU A 156 -41.39 12.09 33.65
C GLU A 156 -40.87 13.53 33.52
N LEU A 157 -39.64 13.71 33.00
CA LEU A 157 -39.08 15.03 32.72
C LEU A 157 -39.88 15.78 31.66
N ARG A 158 -40.30 15.11 30.58
CA ARG A 158 -41.16 15.73 29.56
C ARG A 158 -42.54 16.12 30.09
N ARG A 159 -43.12 15.34 31.02
CA ARG A 159 -44.38 15.69 31.68
C ARG A 159 -44.27 16.88 32.62
N LYS A 160 -43.10 17.10 33.22
CA LYS A 160 -42.83 18.23 34.14
C LYS A 160 -42.35 19.49 33.42
N ALA A 161 -41.94 19.40 32.15
CA ALA A 161 -41.50 20.56 31.39
C ALA A 161 -42.72 21.48 31.09
N PRO A 162 -42.66 22.77 31.46
CA PRO A 162 -43.72 23.72 31.11
C PRO A 162 -43.82 23.86 29.59
N GLU A 163 -45.03 23.98 29.06
CA GLU A 163 -45.25 24.21 27.63
C GLU A 163 -44.47 25.46 27.19
N PRO A 164 -43.70 25.38 26.08
CA PRO A 164 -42.91 26.51 25.62
C PRO A 164 -43.84 27.64 25.19
N VAL A 165 -43.87 28.71 25.99
CA VAL A 165 -44.51 29.96 25.64
C VAL A 165 -43.85 30.48 24.36
N ALA A 166 -44.64 30.65 23.30
CA ALA A 166 -44.16 31.05 21.98
C ALA A 166 -43.40 32.39 22.05
N ALA A 167 -42.07 32.32 22.05
CA ALA A 167 -41.22 33.50 21.95
C ALA A 167 -41.27 34.02 20.50
N VAL A 168 -41.68 35.27 20.34
CA VAL A 168 -41.65 36.02 19.08
C VAL A 168 -40.20 36.13 18.60
N VAL A 169 -39.90 35.45 17.49
CA VAL A 169 -38.56 35.41 16.89
C VAL A 169 -38.30 36.71 16.15
N VAL A 170 -37.43 37.56 16.71
CA VAL A 170 -36.80 38.67 16.00
C VAL A 170 -35.69 38.11 15.12
N ALA A 171 -35.78 38.32 13.81
CA ALA A 171 -34.83 37.81 12.83
C ALA A 171 -33.43 38.44 13.01
N PRO A 172 -32.35 37.65 12.98
CA PRO A 172 -30.99 38.18 13.01
C PRO A 172 -30.61 38.85 11.67
N PRO A 173 -29.71 39.86 11.69
CA PRO A 173 -29.29 40.59 10.50
C PRO A 173 -28.50 39.70 9.54
N THR A 174 -28.83 39.81 8.25
CA THR A 174 -28.20 39.10 7.13
C THR A 174 -26.72 39.48 7.01
N PRO A 175 -25.80 38.50 6.87
CA PRO A 175 -24.38 38.79 6.64
C PRO A 175 -24.16 39.46 5.27
N PRO A 176 -23.13 40.31 5.14
CA PRO A 176 -22.82 41.03 3.91
C PRO A 176 -22.47 40.06 2.78
N THR A 177 -23.05 40.30 1.62
CA THR A 177 -22.82 39.53 0.38
C THR A 177 -21.34 39.64 -0.02
N PRO A 178 -20.64 38.52 -0.28
CA PRO A 178 -19.26 38.58 -0.74
C PRO A 178 -19.19 39.31 -2.10
N PRO A 179 -18.08 40.05 -2.36
CA PRO A 179 -17.93 40.78 -3.62
C PRO A 179 -17.97 39.81 -4.82
N PRO A 180 -18.55 40.23 -5.95
CA PRO A 180 -18.59 39.42 -7.16
C PRO A 180 -17.16 39.11 -7.61
N ILE A 181 -16.86 37.83 -7.78
CA ILE A 181 -15.59 37.37 -8.37
C ILE A 181 -15.60 37.80 -9.84
N VAL A 182 -14.80 38.81 -10.16
CA VAL A 182 -14.59 39.24 -11.55
C VAL A 182 -13.75 38.14 -12.24
N PRO A 183 -14.26 37.48 -13.29
CA PRO A 183 -13.48 36.50 -14.02
C PRO A 183 -12.26 37.18 -14.68
N PRO A 184 -11.10 36.52 -14.75
CA PRO A 184 -9.93 37.07 -15.44
C PRO A 184 -10.25 37.32 -16.93
N ASP A 185 -9.65 38.38 -17.50
CA ASP A 185 -9.94 38.83 -18.87
C ASP A 185 -9.60 37.77 -19.95
N ASP A 186 -8.74 36.80 -19.63
CA ASP A 186 -8.37 35.75 -20.56
C ASP A 186 -9.36 34.58 -20.56
N LYS A 187 -10.44 34.72 -21.34
CA LYS A 187 -11.43 33.67 -21.61
C LYS A 187 -10.82 32.34 -22.06
N ALA A 188 -9.59 32.33 -22.60
CA ALA A 188 -8.98 31.12 -23.13
C ALA A 188 -8.52 30.14 -22.05
N GLU A 189 -8.16 30.63 -20.86
CA GLU A 189 -7.60 29.79 -19.80
C GLU A 189 -8.67 29.36 -18.77
N TRP A 190 -9.52 30.26 -18.30
CA TRP A 190 -10.42 29.93 -17.18
C TRP A 190 -11.64 29.10 -17.61
N MET A 191 -12.09 29.23 -18.86
CA MET A 191 -13.36 28.66 -19.30
C MET A 191 -13.34 27.12 -19.38
N PRO A 192 -12.33 26.46 -19.99
CA PRO A 192 -12.23 25.01 -19.94
C PRO A 192 -12.16 24.47 -18.51
N ASP A 193 -11.43 25.15 -17.62
CA ASP A 193 -11.29 24.77 -16.21
C ASP A 193 -12.63 24.87 -15.45
N ALA A 194 -13.40 25.94 -15.68
CA ALA A 194 -14.71 26.11 -15.07
C ALA A 194 -15.68 25.00 -15.52
N LEU A 195 -15.71 24.70 -16.83
CA LEU A 195 -16.54 23.62 -17.37
C LEU A 195 -16.10 22.25 -16.82
N ASN A 196 -14.79 22.01 -16.69
CA ASN A 196 -14.28 20.76 -16.13
C ASN A 196 -14.64 20.60 -14.64
N ARG A 197 -14.63 21.69 -13.86
CA ARG A 197 -15.12 21.66 -12.46
C ARG A 197 -16.60 21.33 -12.36
N LEU A 198 -17.42 21.82 -13.29
CA LEU A 198 -18.84 21.45 -13.36
C LEU A 198 -19.02 19.97 -13.73
N LEU A 199 -18.19 19.47 -14.65
CA LEU A 199 -18.19 18.06 -15.02
C LEU A 199 -17.86 17.15 -13.83
N LEU A 200 -16.82 17.50 -13.06
CA LEU A 200 -16.43 16.78 -11.83
C LEU A 200 -17.51 16.80 -10.74
N ARG A 201 -18.47 17.72 -10.81
CA ARG A 201 -19.63 17.80 -9.91
C ARG A 201 -20.85 17.03 -10.42
N GLY A 202 -20.74 16.33 -11.56
CA GLY A 202 -21.83 15.54 -12.15
C GLY A 202 -22.86 16.36 -12.91
N HIS A 203 -22.47 17.54 -13.43
CA HIS A 203 -23.36 18.40 -14.23
C HIS A 203 -23.20 18.16 -15.74
N ASP A 204 -23.08 16.91 -16.18
CA ASP A 204 -22.70 16.52 -17.54
C ASP A 204 -23.61 17.13 -18.63
N ALA A 205 -24.94 17.04 -18.45
CA ALA A 205 -25.90 17.56 -19.43
C ALA A 205 -25.84 19.09 -19.59
N SER A 206 -25.61 19.81 -18.50
CA SER A 206 -25.45 21.27 -18.52
C SER A 206 -24.15 21.68 -19.21
N VAL A 207 -23.07 20.96 -18.92
CA VAL A 207 -21.77 21.15 -19.57
C VAL A 207 -21.88 20.90 -21.09
N LEU A 208 -22.60 19.86 -21.52
CA LEU A 208 -22.84 19.62 -22.95
C LEU A 208 -23.57 20.76 -23.64
N GLY A 209 -24.61 21.31 -23.02
CA GLY A 209 -25.34 22.47 -23.54
C GLY A 209 -24.43 23.68 -23.73
N LEU A 210 -23.67 24.03 -22.68
CA LEU A 210 -22.73 25.15 -22.70
C LEU A 210 -21.63 24.95 -23.75
N CYS A 211 -21.05 23.76 -23.83
CA CYS A 211 -20.03 23.46 -24.83
C CYS A 211 -20.56 23.62 -26.26
N ARG A 212 -21.79 23.20 -26.57
CA ARG A 212 -22.37 23.38 -27.92
C ARG A 212 -22.57 24.84 -28.27
N GLU A 213 -23.04 25.64 -27.32
CA GLU A 213 -23.20 27.08 -27.49
C GLU A 213 -21.84 27.75 -27.76
N LEU A 214 -20.85 27.46 -26.92
CA LEU A 214 -19.50 27.99 -27.05
C LEU A 214 -18.80 27.56 -28.34
N LEU A 215 -18.95 26.30 -28.75
CA LEU A 215 -18.36 25.80 -30.00
C LEU A 215 -19.01 26.40 -31.26
N SER A 216 -20.24 26.91 -31.14
CA SER A 216 -20.94 27.62 -32.21
C SER A 216 -20.43 29.06 -32.40
N ASP A 217 -19.77 29.63 -31.38
CA ASP A 217 -19.11 30.93 -31.48
C ASP A 217 -17.89 30.84 -32.42
N LYS A 218 -17.87 31.65 -33.48
CA LYS A 218 -16.78 31.69 -34.46
C LYS A 218 -15.56 32.45 -33.95
N ASP A 219 -15.77 33.39 -33.04
CA ASP A 219 -14.73 34.26 -32.51
C ASP A 219 -13.98 33.64 -31.34
N LEU A 220 -14.39 32.43 -30.92
CA LEU A 220 -13.73 31.69 -29.85
C LEU A 220 -12.27 31.36 -30.23
N PRO A 221 -11.27 31.82 -29.44
CA PRO A 221 -9.86 31.58 -29.71
C PRO A 221 -9.55 30.09 -29.89
N VAL A 222 -8.59 29.75 -30.76
CA VAL A 222 -8.25 28.35 -31.10
C VAL A 222 -7.91 27.52 -29.85
N ALA A 223 -7.17 28.08 -28.91
CA ALA A 223 -6.81 27.41 -27.65
C ALA A 223 -8.04 27.16 -26.75
N ALA A 224 -8.93 28.16 -26.63
CA ALA A 224 -10.17 28.06 -25.88
C ALA A 224 -11.11 27.01 -26.51
N ARG A 225 -11.26 27.06 -27.83
CA ARG A 225 -12.04 26.10 -28.62
C ARG A 225 -11.54 24.68 -28.43
N ALA A 226 -10.23 24.45 -28.44
CA ALA A 226 -9.65 23.14 -28.17
C ALA A 226 -9.98 22.63 -26.75
N GLY A 227 -9.87 23.50 -25.73
CA GLY A 227 -10.26 23.18 -24.36
C GLY A 227 -11.73 22.82 -24.22
N VAL A 228 -12.62 23.63 -24.81
CA VAL A 228 -14.08 23.37 -24.82
C VAL A 228 -14.39 22.05 -25.55
N GLN A 229 -13.73 21.77 -26.68
CA GLN A 229 -13.90 20.52 -27.41
C GLN A 229 -13.47 19.30 -26.58
N GLY A 230 -12.39 19.41 -25.80
CA GLY A 230 -11.96 18.37 -24.87
C GLY A 230 -13.00 18.12 -23.77
N VAL A 231 -13.53 19.17 -23.14
CA VAL A 231 -14.56 19.03 -22.10
C VAL A 231 -15.87 18.49 -22.68
N TYR A 232 -16.23 18.89 -23.90
CA TYR A 232 -17.38 18.34 -24.63
C TYR A 232 -17.25 16.82 -24.84
N ALA A 233 -16.10 16.36 -25.31
CA ALA A 233 -15.85 14.93 -25.51
C ALA A 233 -15.89 14.14 -24.18
N MET A 234 -15.33 14.70 -23.10
CA MET A 234 -15.41 14.08 -21.76
C MET A 234 -16.84 13.95 -21.26
N ALA A 235 -17.67 14.98 -21.42
CA ALA A 235 -19.07 14.96 -21.01
C ALA A 235 -19.94 13.99 -21.84
N LEU A 236 -19.60 13.77 -23.12
CA LEU A 236 -20.25 12.72 -23.91
C LEU A 236 -19.82 11.31 -23.47
N GLY A 237 -18.54 11.15 -23.13
CA GLY A 237 -18.00 9.90 -22.62
C GLY A 237 -18.63 9.49 -21.29
N SER A 238 -18.82 10.42 -20.35
CA SER A 238 -19.47 10.14 -19.06
C SER A 238 -20.93 9.71 -19.19
N LEU A 239 -21.64 10.24 -20.19
CA LEU A 239 -23.01 9.82 -20.52
C LEU A 239 -23.10 8.54 -21.36
N GLY A 240 -21.97 7.94 -21.74
CA GLY A 240 -21.94 6.73 -22.56
C GLY A 240 -22.47 6.93 -23.97
N ALA A 241 -22.34 8.14 -24.53
CA ALA A 241 -22.82 8.44 -25.87
C ALA A 241 -22.05 7.64 -26.94
N THR A 242 -22.76 7.11 -27.94
CA THR A 242 -22.19 6.25 -28.98
C THR A 242 -21.20 6.96 -29.90
N ASP A 243 -21.32 8.29 -30.00
CA ASP A 243 -20.46 9.17 -30.79
C ASP A 243 -19.25 9.71 -30.00
N ALA A 244 -19.12 9.38 -28.71
CA ALA A 244 -18.02 9.87 -27.87
C ALA A 244 -16.62 9.60 -28.46
N PRO A 245 -16.30 8.42 -29.04
CA PRO A 245 -14.97 8.18 -29.63
C PRO A 245 -14.63 9.14 -30.77
N GLU A 246 -15.63 9.50 -31.59
CA GLU A 246 -15.47 10.44 -32.69
C GLU A 246 -15.22 11.85 -32.16
N GLN A 247 -15.89 12.24 -31.08
CA GLN A 247 -15.68 13.55 -30.45
C GLN A 247 -14.32 13.65 -29.75
N PHE A 248 -13.81 12.55 -29.17
CA PHE A 248 -12.42 12.48 -28.69
C PHE A 248 -11.40 12.64 -29.84
N ARG A 249 -11.72 12.15 -31.04
CA ARG A 249 -10.90 12.36 -32.24
C ARG A 249 -10.84 13.84 -32.63
N VAL A 250 -12.00 14.49 -32.70
CA VAL A 250 -12.11 15.94 -32.99
C VAL A 250 -11.39 16.77 -31.92
N ALA A 251 -11.54 16.43 -30.64
CA ALA A 251 -10.82 17.09 -29.55
C ALA A 251 -9.30 16.94 -29.68
N THR A 252 -8.83 15.74 -30.03
CA THR A 252 -7.41 15.47 -30.27
C THR A 252 -6.86 16.36 -31.40
N GLU A 253 -7.57 16.47 -32.52
CA GLU A 253 -7.19 17.34 -33.63
C GLU A 253 -7.13 18.82 -33.24
N ALA A 254 -8.10 19.27 -32.45
CA ALA A 254 -8.14 20.64 -31.94
C ALA A 254 -6.94 20.92 -31.02
N TYR A 255 -6.62 20.01 -30.08
CA TYR A 255 -5.47 20.15 -29.20
C TYR A 255 -4.14 20.12 -29.96
N LEU A 256 -3.97 19.23 -30.93
CA LEU A 256 -2.78 19.20 -31.78
C LEU A 256 -2.61 20.51 -32.57
N SER A 257 -3.71 21.09 -33.04
CA SER A 257 -3.70 22.36 -33.77
C SER A 257 -3.41 23.56 -32.87
N ALA A 258 -3.82 23.49 -31.59
CA ALA A 258 -3.45 24.44 -30.55
C ALA A 258 -2.03 24.22 -29.97
N GLY A 259 -1.31 23.19 -30.42
CA GLY A 259 0.02 22.87 -29.90
C GLY A 259 0.03 22.21 -28.52
N ARG A 260 -1.11 21.76 -28.01
CA ARG A 260 -1.29 21.16 -26.67
C ARG A 260 -1.08 19.65 -26.71
N VAL A 261 0.18 19.21 -26.66
CA VAL A 261 0.58 17.81 -26.85
C VAL A 261 0.02 16.88 -25.78
N LEU A 262 0.12 17.25 -24.50
CA LEU A 262 -0.28 16.38 -23.40
C LEU A 262 -1.80 16.17 -23.34
N ASP A 263 -2.58 17.23 -23.59
CA ASP A 263 -4.04 17.14 -23.67
C ASP A 263 -4.49 16.30 -24.86
N ALA A 264 -3.84 16.48 -26.02
CA ALA A 264 -4.08 15.64 -27.20
C ALA A 264 -3.79 14.15 -26.92
N ALA A 265 -2.75 13.83 -26.15
CA ALA A 265 -2.42 12.46 -25.79
C ALA A 265 -3.49 11.80 -24.91
N GLU A 266 -4.05 12.55 -23.97
CA GLU A 266 -5.12 12.09 -23.09
C GLU A 266 -6.41 11.82 -23.87
N THR A 267 -6.79 12.71 -24.78
CA THR A 267 -7.99 12.50 -25.61
C THR A 267 -7.80 11.40 -26.66
N LEU A 268 -6.60 11.26 -27.23
CA LEU A 268 -6.33 10.28 -28.28
C LEU A 268 -6.56 8.84 -27.78
N LEU A 269 -6.20 8.54 -26.53
CA LEU A 269 -6.39 7.21 -25.97
C LEU A 269 -7.87 6.82 -25.87
N ARG A 270 -8.73 7.78 -25.52
CA ARG A 270 -10.19 7.59 -25.46
C ARG A 270 -10.84 7.53 -26.85
N ALA A 271 -10.16 8.04 -27.87
CA ALA A 271 -10.57 7.94 -29.27
C ALA A 271 -10.32 6.55 -29.91
N PHE A 272 -9.75 5.58 -29.18
CA PHE A 272 -9.51 4.21 -29.66
C PHE A 272 -10.57 3.21 -29.15
N PRO A 273 -11.76 3.14 -29.76
CA PRO A 273 -12.81 2.21 -29.32
C PRO A 273 -12.49 0.75 -29.68
N ARG A 274 -11.48 0.50 -30.52
CA ARG A 274 -11.22 -0.82 -31.12
C ARG A 274 -9.75 -1.22 -31.00
N PRO A 275 -9.43 -2.53 -30.89
CA PRO A 275 -8.06 -3.04 -30.71
C PRO A 275 -7.07 -2.63 -31.80
N LYS A 276 -7.57 -2.43 -33.04
CA LYS A 276 -6.75 -2.06 -34.19
C LYS A 276 -7.04 -0.60 -34.56
N PRO A 277 -6.02 0.27 -34.56
CA PRO A 277 -6.20 1.67 -34.87
C PRO A 277 -6.55 1.89 -36.35
N SER A 278 -7.48 2.80 -36.63
CA SER A 278 -7.83 3.20 -37.99
C SER A 278 -6.66 3.97 -38.66
N THR A 279 -6.73 4.16 -39.97
CA THR A 279 -5.72 4.96 -40.70
C THR A 279 -5.71 6.41 -40.20
N ALA A 280 -6.88 6.97 -39.88
CA ALA A 280 -7.00 8.32 -39.34
C ALA A 280 -6.35 8.43 -37.95
N GLU A 281 -6.60 7.47 -37.05
CA GLU A 281 -5.99 7.49 -35.72
C GLU A 281 -4.47 7.31 -35.78
N ARG A 282 -3.96 6.47 -36.69
CA ARG A 282 -2.51 6.35 -36.93
C ARG A 282 -1.90 7.67 -37.39
N ALA A 283 -2.59 8.42 -38.24
CA ALA A 283 -2.14 9.74 -38.68
C ALA A 283 -2.12 10.76 -37.52
N LEU A 284 -3.14 10.73 -36.63
CA LEU A 284 -3.15 11.58 -35.43
C LEU A 284 -2.01 11.25 -34.48
N LEU A 285 -1.74 9.96 -34.25
CA LEU A 285 -0.61 9.52 -33.45
C LEU A 285 0.72 9.98 -34.04
N GLN A 286 0.93 9.82 -35.35
CA GLN A 286 2.14 10.30 -36.02
C GLN A 286 2.32 11.81 -35.85
N ARG A 287 1.23 12.58 -35.99
CA ARG A 287 1.23 14.04 -35.80
C ARG A 287 1.52 14.43 -34.35
N LEU A 288 0.95 13.72 -33.37
CA LEU A 288 1.23 13.89 -31.94
C LEU A 288 2.70 13.68 -31.63
N LEU A 289 3.28 12.57 -32.11
CA LEU A 289 4.68 12.22 -31.90
C LEU A 289 5.63 13.24 -32.55
N ALA A 290 5.38 13.62 -33.80
CA ALA A 290 6.19 14.62 -34.50
C ALA A 290 6.14 15.99 -33.80
N LEU A 291 4.97 16.38 -33.30
CA LEU A 291 4.82 17.64 -32.55
C LEU A 291 5.53 17.58 -31.20
N ALA A 292 5.40 16.45 -30.47
CA ALA A 292 6.09 16.23 -29.20
C ALA A 292 7.62 16.25 -29.38
N GLU A 293 8.14 15.62 -30.44
CA GLU A 293 9.56 15.63 -30.79
C GLU A 293 10.04 17.06 -31.08
N ARG A 294 9.32 17.80 -31.94
CA ARG A 294 9.66 19.19 -32.28
C ARG A 294 9.69 20.11 -31.07
N ARG A 295 8.88 19.83 -30.04
CA ARG A 295 8.81 20.61 -28.79
C ARG A 295 9.73 20.10 -27.68
N GLY A 296 10.41 18.97 -27.86
CA GLY A 296 11.19 18.33 -26.79
C GLY A 296 10.33 17.75 -25.66
N GLU A 297 9.07 17.42 -25.94
CA GLU A 297 8.08 16.95 -24.96
C GLU A 297 7.90 15.41 -24.97
N LEU A 298 8.74 14.66 -25.68
CA LEU A 298 8.61 13.19 -25.82
C LEU A 298 8.61 12.44 -24.48
N GLU A 299 9.44 12.86 -23.51
CA GLU A 299 9.49 12.23 -22.20
C GLU A 299 8.23 12.53 -21.37
N ALA A 300 7.73 13.76 -21.43
CA ALA A 300 6.48 14.14 -20.78
C ALA A 300 5.29 13.39 -21.39
N LEU A 301 5.28 13.24 -22.72
CA LEU A 301 4.31 12.44 -23.45
C LEU A 301 4.38 10.97 -23.01
N GLY A 302 5.55 10.36 -22.98
CA GLY A 302 5.74 8.97 -22.52
C GLY A 302 5.23 8.74 -21.09
N ARG A 303 5.53 9.65 -20.17
CA ARG A 303 4.98 9.63 -18.79
C ARG A 303 3.47 9.78 -18.75
N SER A 304 2.91 10.66 -19.59
CA SER A 304 1.46 10.86 -19.68
C SER A 304 0.76 9.59 -20.17
N LEU A 305 1.24 9.01 -21.27
CA LEU A 305 0.73 7.77 -21.84
C LEU A 305 0.86 6.60 -20.85
N ALA A 306 1.99 6.51 -20.14
CA ALA A 306 2.20 5.49 -19.11
C ALA A 306 1.22 5.62 -17.94
N ARG A 307 0.86 6.84 -17.50
CA ARG A 307 -0.18 7.05 -16.47
C ARG A 307 -1.55 6.60 -16.98
N GLN A 308 -1.87 6.93 -18.24
CA GLN A 308 -3.14 6.59 -18.86
C GLN A 308 -3.31 5.08 -19.13
N ARG A 309 -2.24 4.27 -19.01
CA ARG A 309 -2.33 2.80 -19.01
C ARG A 309 -3.31 2.26 -17.97
N LEU A 310 -3.41 2.93 -16.81
CA LEU A 310 -4.25 2.49 -15.70
C LEU A 310 -5.71 2.88 -15.88
N THR A 311 -5.96 4.07 -16.43
CA THR A 311 -7.31 4.63 -16.64
C THR A 311 -7.94 4.12 -17.93
N GLU A 312 -7.16 3.98 -19.01
CA GLU A 312 -7.62 3.63 -20.36
C GLU A 312 -6.85 2.42 -20.93
N PRO A 313 -6.94 1.22 -20.31
CA PRO A 313 -6.10 0.08 -20.64
C PRO A 313 -6.36 -0.50 -22.04
N THR A 314 -7.56 -0.28 -22.60
CA THR A 314 -7.90 -0.70 -23.97
C THR A 314 -7.26 0.25 -24.97
N GLY A 315 -7.48 1.56 -24.83
CA GLY A 315 -6.88 2.57 -25.70
C GLY A 315 -5.35 2.52 -25.68
N TYR A 316 -4.75 2.28 -24.51
CA TYR A 316 -3.30 2.12 -24.39
C TYR A 316 -2.77 0.91 -25.18
N ARG A 317 -3.48 -0.23 -25.18
CA ARG A 317 -3.09 -1.40 -26.00
C ARG A 317 -3.18 -1.12 -27.49
N CYS A 318 -4.20 -0.39 -27.92
CA CYS A 318 -4.35 0.03 -29.32
C CYS A 318 -3.21 0.96 -29.72
N LEU A 319 -2.86 1.90 -28.84
CA LEU A 319 -1.71 2.79 -29.00
C LEU A 319 -0.40 2.00 -29.14
N LEU A 320 -0.15 0.98 -28.31
CA LEU A 320 1.06 0.14 -28.45
C LEU A 320 1.12 -0.50 -29.85
N THR A 321 0.01 -1.07 -30.31
CA THR A 321 -0.10 -1.66 -31.65
C THR A 321 0.13 -0.61 -32.74
N ALA A 322 -0.40 0.60 -32.55
CA ALA A 322 -0.21 1.72 -33.45
C ALA A 322 1.27 2.13 -33.52
N LEU A 323 1.94 2.24 -32.36
CA LEU A 323 3.34 2.62 -32.25
C LEU A 323 4.28 1.59 -32.88
N GLU A 324 3.97 0.30 -32.75
CA GLU A 324 4.68 -0.77 -33.47
C GLU A 324 4.62 -0.56 -34.99
N THR A 325 3.45 -0.18 -35.53
CA THR A 325 3.28 0.08 -36.97
C THR A 325 3.92 1.38 -37.46
N VAL A 326 4.10 2.38 -36.58
CA VAL A 326 4.76 3.65 -36.92
C VAL A 326 6.30 3.49 -36.97
N GLY A 327 6.82 2.33 -36.56
CA GLY A 327 8.22 1.96 -36.68
C GLY A 327 9.08 2.52 -35.54
N GLY A 328 10.13 1.77 -35.18
CA GLY A 328 10.99 1.96 -34.01
C GLY A 328 11.80 3.26 -33.89
N ARG A 329 11.29 4.40 -34.40
CA ARG A 329 11.83 5.75 -34.18
C ARG A 329 11.69 6.22 -32.74
N TYR A 330 10.77 5.65 -31.97
CA TYR A 330 10.48 6.08 -30.60
C TYR A 330 10.56 4.92 -29.57
N PRO A 331 11.67 4.17 -29.49
CA PRO A 331 11.77 2.98 -28.64
C PRO A 331 11.70 3.32 -27.15
N ASN A 332 12.00 4.57 -26.78
CA ASN A 332 12.03 5.05 -25.39
C ASN A 332 10.71 5.69 -24.93
N LEU A 333 9.75 5.87 -25.84
CA LEU A 333 8.51 6.61 -25.56
C LEU A 333 7.47 5.74 -24.86
N LEU A 334 7.62 4.43 -25.03
CA LEU A 334 6.88 3.42 -24.28
C LEU A 334 7.86 2.72 -23.34
N PRO A 335 7.48 2.43 -22.09
CA PRO A 335 8.20 1.43 -21.32
C PRO A 335 8.21 0.15 -22.15
N SER A 336 9.41 -0.36 -22.46
CA SER A 336 9.64 -1.45 -23.39
C SER A 336 8.60 -2.57 -23.22
N PRO A 337 7.94 -3.07 -24.28
CA PRO A 337 6.89 -4.09 -24.20
C PRO A 337 7.37 -5.41 -23.58
N SER A 338 8.67 -5.57 -23.34
CA SER A 338 9.27 -6.55 -22.44
C SER A 338 9.06 -6.21 -20.95
N VAL A 339 7.93 -5.61 -20.55
CA VAL A 339 7.50 -5.69 -19.16
C VAL A 339 7.05 -7.12 -18.97
N THR A 340 7.94 -7.97 -18.46
CA THR A 340 7.61 -9.30 -17.97
C THR A 340 6.29 -9.20 -17.22
N LYS A 341 5.21 -9.77 -17.77
CA LYS A 341 3.91 -9.74 -17.09
C LYS A 341 4.02 -10.65 -15.89
N LEU A 342 4.33 -10.06 -14.74
CA LEU A 342 4.41 -10.78 -13.48
C LEU A 342 2.99 -11.04 -12.98
N SER A 343 2.64 -12.31 -12.76
CA SER A 343 1.38 -12.65 -12.10
C SER A 343 1.41 -12.16 -10.63
N PRO A 344 0.26 -11.76 -10.03
CA PRO A 344 0.20 -11.39 -8.61
C PRO A 344 0.83 -12.38 -7.63
N ASP A 345 0.81 -13.66 -8.00
CA ASP A 345 1.26 -14.79 -7.21
C ASP A 345 2.59 -15.38 -7.70
N GLU A 346 3.22 -14.74 -8.69
CA GLU A 346 4.52 -15.16 -9.21
C GLU A 346 5.65 -14.72 -8.27
N PRO A 347 6.49 -15.66 -7.81
CA PRO A 347 7.59 -15.37 -6.89
C PRO A 347 8.72 -14.60 -7.59
N VAL A 348 9.11 -13.47 -7.02
CA VAL A 348 10.29 -12.69 -7.42
C VAL A 348 11.35 -12.81 -6.34
N ALA A 349 12.50 -13.40 -6.71
CA ALA A 349 13.66 -13.44 -5.84
C ALA A 349 14.27 -12.04 -5.72
N LEU A 350 14.26 -11.47 -4.51
CA LEU A 350 14.97 -10.24 -4.24
C LEU A 350 16.43 -10.54 -3.91
N PRO A 351 17.39 -9.89 -4.59
CA PRO A 351 18.77 -9.89 -4.14
C PRO A 351 18.77 -9.17 -2.78
N THR A 352 19.14 -9.89 -1.73
CA THR A 352 19.30 -9.30 -0.40
C THR A 352 20.65 -9.71 0.13
N ALA A 353 21.25 -8.86 0.97
CA ALA A 353 22.53 -9.14 1.62
C ALA A 353 22.52 -10.44 2.47
N SER A 354 21.34 -10.96 2.83
CA SER A 354 21.18 -12.26 3.48
C SER A 354 21.11 -13.41 2.46
N LYS A 355 21.95 -14.44 2.61
CA LYS A 355 22.10 -15.61 1.72
C LYS A 355 20.83 -16.42 1.42
N ARG A 356 19.69 -16.12 2.03
CA ARG A 356 18.38 -16.61 1.55
C ARG A 356 17.74 -15.48 0.78
N ALA A 357 17.75 -15.59 -0.54
CA ALA A 357 16.93 -14.74 -1.40
C ALA A 357 15.49 -14.81 -0.87
N ALA A 358 14.99 -13.71 -0.34
CA ALA A 358 13.59 -13.60 0.02
C ALA A 358 12.83 -13.53 -1.30
N SER A 359 12.14 -14.61 -1.63
CA SER A 359 11.18 -14.59 -2.71
C SER A 359 9.91 -13.92 -2.20
N VAL A 360 9.41 -12.93 -2.93
CA VAL A 360 8.14 -12.25 -2.63
C VAL A 360 7.24 -12.24 -3.84
N THR A 361 5.94 -12.34 -3.62
CA THR A 361 4.93 -12.11 -4.66
C THR A 361 4.31 -10.73 -4.48
N ALA A 362 3.72 -10.15 -5.54
CA ALA A 362 3.03 -8.86 -5.42
C ALA A 362 1.89 -8.91 -4.40
N ARG A 363 1.15 -10.03 -4.31
CA ARG A 363 0.09 -10.22 -3.31
C ARG A 363 0.63 -10.25 -1.88
N GLN A 364 1.76 -10.93 -1.65
CA GLN A 364 2.42 -10.95 -0.34
C GLN A 364 2.85 -9.54 0.08
N LEU A 365 3.35 -8.73 -0.85
CA LEU A 365 3.75 -7.35 -0.54
C LEU A 365 2.56 -6.47 -0.15
N VAL A 366 1.44 -6.56 -0.88
CA VAL A 366 0.22 -5.83 -0.52
C VAL A 366 -0.31 -6.29 0.83
N LYS A 367 -0.34 -7.59 1.08
CA LYS A 367 -0.76 -8.16 2.37
C LYS A 367 0.14 -7.68 3.52
N ALA A 368 1.46 -7.70 3.35
CA ALA A 368 2.41 -7.23 4.35
C ALA A 368 2.26 -5.72 4.64
N ILE A 369 1.88 -4.92 3.62
CA ILE A 369 1.55 -3.51 3.81
C ILE A 369 0.22 -3.33 4.56
N ASP A 370 -0.77 -4.18 4.27
CA ASP A 370 -2.04 -4.20 4.98
C ASP A 370 -1.86 -4.54 6.47
N GLU A 371 -1.00 -5.51 6.78
CA GLU A 371 -0.71 -5.98 8.13
C GLU A 371 0.32 -5.11 8.87
N GLY A 372 0.90 -4.10 8.21
CA GLY A 372 1.88 -3.20 8.82
C GLY A 372 3.26 -3.83 9.09
N GLU A 373 3.70 -4.83 8.31
CA GLU A 373 4.96 -5.54 8.51
C GLU A 373 6.21 -4.71 8.15
N VAL A 374 6.62 -3.80 9.05
CA VAL A 374 7.72 -2.84 8.84
C VAL A 374 9.04 -3.52 8.46
N VAL A 375 9.39 -4.63 9.13
CA VAL A 375 10.66 -5.33 8.92
C VAL A 375 10.74 -5.95 7.52
N LEU A 376 9.66 -6.58 7.06
CA LEU A 376 9.61 -7.19 5.72
C LEU A 376 9.68 -6.10 4.65
N ILE A 377 8.85 -5.05 4.76
CA ILE A 377 8.82 -3.97 3.76
C ILE A 377 10.14 -3.21 3.69
N THR A 378 10.83 -3.00 4.81
CA THR A 378 12.16 -2.38 4.80
C THR A 378 13.17 -3.23 4.04
N ARG A 379 13.15 -4.56 4.22
CA ARG A 379 14.02 -5.48 3.46
C ARG A 379 13.66 -5.53 1.99
N VAL A 380 12.38 -5.55 1.67
CA VAL A 380 11.88 -5.56 0.29
C VAL A 380 12.30 -4.30 -0.44
N ARG A 381 12.21 -3.12 0.18
CA ARG A 381 12.65 -1.85 -0.43
C ARG A 381 14.14 -1.86 -0.75
N ALA A 382 14.98 -2.37 0.17
CA ALA A 382 16.41 -2.52 -0.09
C ALA A 382 16.69 -3.51 -1.23
N GLY A 383 16.02 -4.68 -1.22
CA GLY A 383 16.19 -5.69 -2.26
C GLY A 383 15.65 -5.27 -3.63
N LEU A 384 14.58 -4.47 -3.68
CA LEU A 384 14.06 -3.86 -4.90
C LEU A 384 15.02 -2.83 -5.49
N GLN A 385 15.72 -2.07 -4.64
CA GLN A 385 16.72 -1.11 -5.09
C GLN A 385 17.93 -1.82 -5.72
N GLU A 386 18.37 -2.94 -5.15
CA GLU A 386 19.42 -3.80 -5.70
C GLU A 386 18.95 -4.54 -6.96
N LEU A 387 17.70 -5.05 -6.97
CA LEU A 387 17.08 -5.67 -8.14
C LEU A 387 17.00 -4.68 -9.30
N ARG A 388 16.66 -3.42 -9.03
CA ARG A 388 16.63 -2.38 -10.07
C ARG A 388 18.00 -2.10 -10.67
N GLY A 389 19.09 -2.28 -9.92
CA GLY A 389 20.45 -2.17 -10.44
C GLY A 389 20.89 -3.35 -11.31
N THR A 390 20.32 -4.53 -11.07
CA THR A 390 20.75 -5.80 -11.71
C THR A 390 19.79 -6.26 -12.81
N ASN A 391 18.48 -6.16 -12.60
CA ASN A 391 17.40 -6.50 -13.51
C ASN A 391 16.25 -5.46 -13.41
N PRO A 392 16.42 -4.26 -14.00
CA PRO A 392 15.41 -3.21 -13.98
C PRO A 392 14.02 -3.66 -14.49
N PRO A 393 13.90 -4.42 -15.61
CA PRO A 393 12.61 -4.87 -16.11
C PRO A 393 11.80 -5.70 -15.10
N LEU A 394 12.48 -6.58 -14.33
CA LEU A 394 11.81 -7.40 -13.32
C LEU A 394 11.38 -6.57 -12.10
N ALA A 395 12.20 -5.61 -11.68
CA ALA A 395 11.83 -4.68 -10.61
C ALA A 395 10.59 -3.85 -10.99
N ASP A 396 10.57 -3.33 -12.22
CA ASP A 396 9.43 -2.54 -12.71
C ASP A 396 8.19 -3.42 -12.96
N ALA A 397 8.36 -4.68 -13.38
CA ALA A 397 7.28 -5.66 -13.45
C ALA A 397 6.64 -5.91 -12.07
N LEU A 398 7.45 -6.10 -11.03
CA LEU A 398 6.97 -6.29 -9.66
C LEU A 398 6.27 -5.03 -9.13
N HIS A 399 6.82 -3.83 -9.35
CA HIS A 399 6.16 -2.57 -9.01
C HIS A 399 4.82 -2.42 -9.71
N ASN A 400 4.76 -2.71 -11.02
CA ASN A 400 3.52 -2.66 -11.79
C ASN A 400 2.49 -3.67 -11.27
N ALA A 401 2.92 -4.88 -10.89
CA ALA A 401 2.04 -5.89 -10.33
C ALA A 401 1.49 -5.47 -8.96
N VAL A 402 2.31 -4.87 -8.09
CA VAL A 402 1.85 -4.30 -6.81
C VAL A 402 0.88 -3.14 -7.04
N GLY A 403 1.22 -2.20 -7.93
CA GLY A 403 0.37 -1.04 -8.23
C GLY A 403 -0.98 -1.42 -8.85
N ALA A 404 -1.03 -2.52 -9.63
CA ALA A 404 -2.28 -3.06 -10.16
C ALA A 404 -3.19 -3.68 -9.08
N LEU A 405 -2.61 -4.18 -7.98
CA LEU A 405 -3.36 -4.70 -6.84
C LEU A 405 -3.76 -3.60 -5.85
N SER A 406 -2.83 -2.66 -5.58
CA SER A 406 -3.01 -1.56 -4.65
C SER A 406 -2.03 -0.44 -5.00
N GLU A 407 -2.54 0.62 -5.63
CA GLU A 407 -1.77 1.82 -5.95
C GLU A 407 -1.18 2.50 -4.69
N PRO A 408 -1.90 2.61 -3.55
CA PRO A 408 -1.32 3.14 -2.32
C PRO A 408 -0.13 2.30 -1.80
N ALA A 409 -0.18 0.98 -1.95
CA ALA A 409 0.92 0.10 -1.54
C ALA A 409 2.20 0.33 -2.37
N LEU A 410 2.07 0.66 -3.66
CA LEU A 410 3.21 1.02 -4.50
C LEU A 410 3.95 2.25 -3.97
N THR A 411 3.21 3.22 -3.41
CA THR A 411 3.83 4.42 -2.82
C THR A 411 4.72 4.06 -1.64
N VAL A 412 4.30 3.13 -0.77
CA VAL A 412 5.14 2.66 0.35
C VAL A 412 6.47 2.06 -0.12
N LEU A 413 6.45 1.30 -1.23
CA LEU A 413 7.66 0.68 -1.78
C LEU A 413 8.60 1.70 -2.42
N THR A 414 8.05 2.76 -3.02
CA THR A 414 8.81 3.73 -3.83
C THR A 414 9.14 5.03 -3.11
N ALA A 415 8.45 5.35 -2.01
CA ALA A 415 8.69 6.57 -1.24
C ALA A 415 10.15 6.66 -0.79
N LYS A 416 10.70 7.88 -0.73
CA LYS A 416 12.07 8.10 -0.25
C LYS A 416 12.21 7.79 1.25
N ARG A 417 11.20 8.17 2.02
CA ARG A 417 11.09 7.94 3.45
C ARG A 417 9.69 7.45 3.76
N ILE A 418 9.61 6.57 4.74
CA ILE A 418 8.34 6.15 5.33
C ILE A 418 8.37 6.51 6.82
N ARG A 419 7.23 6.91 7.37
CA ARG A 419 7.09 7.20 8.81
C ARG A 419 5.81 6.57 9.35
N PRO A 420 5.81 6.02 10.58
CA PRO A 420 4.59 5.49 11.17
C PRO A 420 3.54 6.59 11.39
N ILE A 421 2.28 6.19 11.46
CA ILE A 421 1.19 7.04 11.97
C ILE A 421 0.18 6.16 12.71
N VAL A 422 -0.32 6.67 13.83
CA VAL A 422 -1.43 6.08 14.57
C VAL A 422 -2.70 6.83 14.21
N VAL A 423 -3.79 6.12 13.99
CA VAL A 423 -5.06 6.70 13.57
C VAL A 423 -6.16 6.24 14.49
N ASP A 424 -6.91 7.21 15.03
CA ASP A 424 -8.15 6.96 15.74
C ASP A 424 -9.25 6.58 14.73
N ALA A 425 -9.40 5.27 14.51
CA ALA A 425 -10.34 4.74 13.54
C ALA A 425 -11.79 5.02 13.95
N SER A 426 -12.09 5.09 15.25
CA SER A 426 -13.42 5.45 15.75
C SER A 426 -13.80 6.88 15.39
N ASN A 427 -12.85 7.82 15.52
CA ASN A 427 -13.05 9.22 15.14
C ASN A 427 -13.18 9.38 13.62
N VAL A 428 -12.31 8.71 12.84
CA VAL A 428 -12.37 8.72 11.36
C VAL A 428 -13.70 8.17 10.85
N ALA A 429 -14.10 6.98 11.30
CA ALA A 429 -15.31 6.33 10.80
C ALA A 429 -16.60 7.10 11.12
N ARG A 430 -16.60 7.92 12.18
CA ARG A 430 -17.75 8.73 12.61
C ARG A 430 -17.69 10.17 12.12
N HIS A 431 -16.67 10.54 11.34
CA HIS A 431 -16.47 11.92 10.92
C HIS A 431 -17.58 12.34 9.94
N VAL A 432 -18.25 13.45 10.28
CA VAL A 432 -19.28 14.05 9.43
C VAL A 432 -18.67 15.25 8.70
N ALA A 433 -18.53 15.11 7.38
CA ALA A 433 -17.94 16.11 6.49
C ALA A 433 -18.67 17.47 6.52
N ASP A 434 -19.99 17.44 6.67
CA ASP A 434 -20.84 18.63 6.67
C ASP A 434 -21.33 18.95 8.10
N PRO A 435 -20.85 20.06 8.71
CA PRO A 435 -21.33 20.51 10.02
C PRO A 435 -22.84 20.74 10.06
N MET A 436 -23.46 21.12 8.94
CA MET A 436 -24.91 21.32 8.85
C MET A 436 -25.67 19.99 8.91
N ALA A 437 -25.14 18.95 8.25
CA ALA A 437 -25.68 17.59 8.36
C ALA A 437 -25.52 17.04 9.78
N ALA A 438 -24.43 17.36 10.47
CA ALA A 438 -24.24 17.02 11.88
C ALA A 438 -25.25 17.74 12.78
N PHE A 439 -25.53 19.03 12.53
CA PHE A 439 -26.51 19.82 13.28
C PHE A 439 -27.94 19.31 13.07
N MET A 440 -28.33 19.02 11.82
CA MET A 440 -29.67 18.46 11.53
C MET A 440 -29.86 17.04 12.08
N ASN A 441 -28.77 16.27 12.19
CA ASN A 441 -28.78 14.93 12.77
C ASN A 441 -28.35 14.90 14.24
N ALA A 442 -28.30 16.02 14.96
CA ALA A 442 -27.77 16.09 16.33
C ALA A 442 -28.43 15.10 17.32
N LYS A 443 -29.63 14.59 17.01
CA LYS A 443 -30.34 13.57 17.80
C LYS A 443 -29.94 12.12 17.47
N LYS A 444 -29.25 11.84 16.37
CA LYS A 444 -28.76 10.50 15.98
C LYS A 444 -27.24 10.53 15.92
N LYS A 445 -26.58 9.68 16.72
CA LYS A 445 -25.12 9.49 16.62
C LYS A 445 -24.75 9.13 15.16
N PRO A 446 -23.71 9.75 14.59
CA PRO A 446 -23.29 9.44 13.22
C PRO A 446 -22.94 7.96 13.10
N THR A 447 -23.43 7.34 12.05
CA THR A 447 -23.18 5.93 11.73
C THR A 447 -21.75 5.80 11.22
N GLY A 448 -21.04 4.74 11.63
CA GLY A 448 -19.65 4.55 11.23
C GLY A 448 -19.54 4.16 9.74
N SER A 449 -18.51 4.64 9.03
CA SER A 449 -18.22 4.23 7.64
C SER A 449 -16.87 3.55 7.51
N ALA A 450 -16.87 2.31 7.04
CA ALA A 450 -15.65 1.58 6.68
C ALA A 450 -14.97 2.18 5.43
N ALA A 451 -15.75 2.81 4.53
CA ALA A 451 -15.22 3.50 3.36
C ALA A 451 -14.31 4.67 3.75
N GLN A 452 -14.70 5.45 4.78
CA GLN A 452 -13.88 6.55 5.29
C GLN A 452 -12.54 6.07 5.86
N LEU A 453 -12.52 4.94 6.57
CA LEU A 453 -11.29 4.32 7.09
C LEU A 453 -10.31 4.00 5.97
N LEU A 454 -10.79 3.36 4.90
CA LEU A 454 -9.97 3.04 3.73
C LEU A 454 -9.51 4.30 3.00
N GLN A 455 -10.37 5.31 2.87
CA GLN A 455 -10.02 6.58 2.24
C GLN A 455 -8.87 7.28 2.98
N VAL A 456 -8.94 7.36 4.31
CA VAL A 456 -7.87 7.92 5.15
C VAL A 456 -6.61 7.08 5.06
N ARG A 457 -6.72 5.75 5.17
CA ARG A 457 -5.56 4.85 5.05
C ARG A 457 -4.84 5.03 3.71
N ASP A 458 -5.56 4.97 2.61
CA ASP A 458 -4.99 5.06 1.26
C ASP A 458 -4.36 6.44 1.03
N PHE A 459 -5.00 7.49 1.53
CA PHE A 459 -4.42 8.83 1.56
C PHE A 459 -3.09 8.86 2.32
N LEU A 460 -3.03 8.29 3.53
CA LEU A 460 -1.82 8.28 4.35
C LEU A 460 -0.69 7.49 3.69
N LEU A 461 -0.98 6.31 3.12
CA LEU A 461 0.01 5.51 2.38
C LEU A 461 0.60 6.29 1.20
N ARG A 462 -0.24 7.01 0.43
CA ARG A 462 0.19 7.90 -0.67
C ARG A 462 1.07 9.07 -0.20
N HIS A 463 0.95 9.48 1.05
CA HIS A 463 1.76 10.55 1.65
C HIS A 463 3.00 10.02 2.38
N GLY A 464 3.36 8.75 2.17
CA GLY A 464 4.57 8.15 2.73
C GLY A 464 4.43 7.77 4.21
N PHE A 465 3.21 7.65 4.73
CA PHE A 465 3.00 7.08 6.05
C PHE A 465 2.94 5.55 5.97
N PHE A 466 3.84 4.88 6.70
CA PHE A 466 3.84 3.44 6.90
C PHE A 466 4.69 3.07 8.12
N PRO A 467 4.21 2.20 9.03
CA PRO A 467 2.88 1.58 9.04
C PRO A 467 1.77 2.59 9.34
N VAL A 468 0.54 2.28 8.90
CA VAL A 468 -0.67 3.02 9.27
C VAL A 468 -1.43 2.16 10.27
N LEU A 469 -1.40 2.55 11.56
CA LEU A 469 -2.01 1.80 12.65
C LEU A 469 -3.43 2.34 12.90
N LEU A 470 -4.44 1.74 12.26
CA LEU A 470 -5.84 2.06 12.52
C LEU A 470 -6.31 1.34 13.78
N ILE A 471 -6.56 2.09 14.86
CA ILE A 471 -7.01 1.52 16.14
C ILE A 471 -8.45 1.96 16.40
N ALA A 472 -9.32 0.98 16.60
CA ALA A 472 -10.75 1.18 16.82
C ALA A 472 -11.16 0.74 18.23
N ASP A 473 -12.19 1.39 18.76
CA ASP A 473 -12.93 0.89 19.92
C ASP A 473 -13.66 -0.39 19.51
N ALA A 474 -13.68 -1.40 20.40
CA ALA A 474 -14.48 -2.61 20.26
C ALA A 474 -15.94 -2.36 19.85
N ASN A 475 -16.53 -1.23 20.26
CA ASN A 475 -17.91 -0.90 19.92
C ASN A 475 -18.11 -0.45 18.46
N LEU A 476 -17.03 -0.09 17.74
CA LEU A 476 -17.13 0.43 16.36
C LEU A 476 -17.83 -0.58 15.42
N ARG A 477 -17.54 -1.87 15.57
CA ARG A 477 -18.14 -2.96 14.78
C ARG A 477 -19.67 -2.97 14.78
N HIS A 478 -20.30 -2.52 15.87
CA HIS A 478 -21.76 -2.56 16.04
C HIS A 478 -22.48 -1.34 15.45
N ILE A 479 -21.74 -0.28 15.13
CA ILE A 479 -22.29 1.00 14.66
C ILE A 479 -21.94 1.33 13.21
N VAL A 480 -21.04 0.56 12.59
CA VAL A 480 -20.66 0.76 11.18
C VAL A 480 -21.77 0.23 10.27
N THR A 481 -22.17 1.03 9.28
CA THR A 481 -23.21 0.65 8.31
C THR A 481 -22.79 -0.52 7.43
N GLU A 482 -21.51 -0.55 7.04
CA GLU A 482 -20.92 -1.56 6.15
C GLU A 482 -20.26 -2.70 6.95
N LYS A 483 -21.03 -3.39 7.80
CA LYS A 483 -20.49 -4.37 8.76
C LYS A 483 -19.56 -5.43 8.14
N ALA A 484 -20.00 -6.09 7.07
CA ALA A 484 -19.20 -7.13 6.41
C ALA A 484 -17.86 -6.59 5.87
N ARG A 485 -17.86 -5.34 5.38
CA ARG A 485 -16.63 -4.69 4.90
C ARG A 485 -15.71 -4.40 6.06
N TYR A 486 -16.24 -3.89 7.17
CA TYR A 486 -15.47 -3.61 8.37
C TYR A 486 -14.89 -4.88 9.00
N ASP A 487 -15.68 -5.94 9.12
CA ASP A 487 -15.23 -7.26 9.62
C ASP A 487 -14.05 -7.77 8.79
N SER A 488 -14.10 -7.63 7.46
CA SER A 488 -12.98 -7.97 6.57
C SER A 488 -11.71 -7.13 6.83
N LEU A 489 -11.83 -5.85 7.23
CA LEU A 489 -10.67 -5.03 7.60
C LEU A 489 -10.03 -5.53 8.90
N VAL A 490 -10.83 -5.98 9.86
CA VAL A 490 -10.34 -6.55 11.12
C VAL A 490 -9.68 -7.92 10.88
N GLU A 491 -10.31 -8.79 10.08
CA GLU A 491 -9.76 -10.10 9.71
C GLU A 491 -8.43 -10.01 8.97
N ARG A 492 -8.26 -8.96 8.16
CA ARG A 492 -7.01 -8.67 7.43
C ARG A 492 -5.98 -7.90 8.26
N HIS A 493 -6.26 -7.66 9.54
CA HIS A 493 -5.42 -6.87 10.46
C HIS A 493 -5.14 -5.44 9.99
N ILE A 494 -5.98 -4.88 9.11
CA ILE A 494 -5.91 -3.48 8.69
C ILE A 494 -6.44 -2.57 9.81
N VAL A 495 -7.48 -3.02 10.51
CA VAL A 495 -8.04 -2.36 11.70
C VAL A 495 -7.77 -3.24 12.91
N ARG A 496 -7.20 -2.66 13.96
CA ARG A 496 -7.00 -3.30 15.25
C ARG A 496 -8.06 -2.80 16.23
N GLU A 497 -8.92 -3.70 16.68
CA GLU A 497 -9.88 -3.38 17.75
C GLU A 497 -9.23 -3.52 19.12
N THR A 498 -9.61 -2.62 20.03
CA THR A 498 -9.27 -2.77 21.44
C THR A 498 -10.06 -3.93 22.05
N LEU A 499 -9.55 -4.50 23.14
CA LEU A 499 -10.32 -5.48 23.92
C LEU A 499 -11.51 -4.76 24.60
N SER A 500 -12.60 -5.49 24.80
CA SER A 500 -13.76 -4.95 25.55
C SER A 500 -13.33 -4.53 26.95
N GLY A 501 -13.66 -3.29 27.34
CA GLY A 501 -13.31 -2.73 28.64
C GLY A 501 -11.94 -2.04 28.71
N THR A 502 -11.16 -2.04 27.62
CA THR A 502 -9.94 -1.23 27.49
C THR A 502 -10.23 0.10 26.81
N SER A 503 -9.59 1.17 27.29
CA SER A 503 -9.65 2.48 26.64
C SER A 503 -8.94 2.45 25.29
N ALA A 504 -9.64 2.85 24.22
CA ALA A 504 -9.04 3.02 22.91
C ALA A 504 -7.99 4.14 22.90
N ASP A 505 -8.25 5.24 23.62
CA ASP A 505 -7.36 6.39 23.73
C ASP A 505 -6.03 6.02 24.41
N GLU A 506 -6.06 5.15 25.43
CA GLU A 506 -4.85 4.67 26.09
C GLU A 506 -3.94 3.91 25.12
N LEU A 507 -4.54 3.02 24.31
CA LEU A 507 -3.82 2.25 23.33
C LEU A 507 -3.30 3.14 22.20
N LEU A 508 -4.11 4.10 21.73
CA LEU A 508 -3.70 5.09 20.73
C LEU A 508 -2.45 5.85 21.17
N LEU A 509 -2.44 6.37 22.41
CA LEU A 509 -1.30 7.10 22.96
C LEU A 509 -0.09 6.20 23.19
N THR A 510 -0.31 4.98 23.70
CA THR A 510 0.76 4.00 23.92
C THR A 510 1.48 3.64 22.62
N GLU A 511 0.72 3.37 21.55
CA GLU A 511 1.27 3.04 20.25
C GLU A 511 1.95 4.26 19.60
N ALA A 512 1.39 5.46 19.77
CA ALA A 512 2.00 6.69 19.26
C ALA A 512 3.38 6.94 19.89
N HIS A 513 3.49 6.76 21.21
CA HIS A 513 4.76 6.85 21.94
C HIS A 513 5.75 5.75 21.53
N ALA A 514 5.30 4.49 21.49
CA ALA A 514 6.13 3.34 21.15
C ALA A 514 6.75 3.47 19.76
N HIS A 515 5.99 4.04 18.81
CA HIS A 515 6.44 4.23 17.43
C HIS A 515 7.01 5.62 17.13
N GLN A 516 7.02 6.54 18.10
CA GLN A 516 7.35 7.96 17.88
C GLN A 516 6.56 8.53 16.69
N ALA A 517 5.27 8.22 16.65
CA ALA A 517 4.40 8.47 15.52
C ALA A 517 3.41 9.60 15.84
N PRO A 518 3.04 10.43 14.85
CA PRO A 518 1.91 11.32 15.01
C PRO A 518 0.61 10.52 15.18
N LEU A 519 -0.35 11.12 15.89
CA LEU A 519 -1.70 10.61 16.07
C LEU A 519 -2.68 11.42 15.23
N LEU A 520 -3.38 10.75 14.30
CA LEU A 520 -4.45 11.32 13.51
C LEU A 520 -5.79 11.20 14.27
N THR A 521 -6.28 12.31 14.79
CA THR A 521 -7.60 12.40 15.44
C THR A 521 -8.08 13.85 15.47
N ASN A 522 -9.40 14.05 15.39
CA ASN A 522 -10.02 15.34 15.69
C ASN A 522 -10.43 15.47 17.17
N ASP A 523 -10.26 14.42 17.97
CA ASP A 523 -10.50 14.48 19.40
C ASP A 523 -9.43 15.32 20.10
N ARG A 524 -9.86 16.11 21.09
CA ARG A 524 -8.96 16.92 21.91
C ARG A 524 -8.20 16.09 22.93
N LEU A 525 -8.66 14.86 23.25
CA LEU A 525 -8.07 13.97 24.26
C LEU A 525 -7.83 14.70 25.59
N ALA A 526 -8.74 15.60 25.97
CA ALA A 526 -8.57 16.51 27.10
C ALA A 526 -8.37 15.76 28.42
N ASP A 527 -8.99 14.58 28.55
CA ASP A 527 -8.96 13.76 29.76
C ASP A 527 -7.61 13.04 29.96
N TRP A 528 -6.75 12.99 28.95
CA TRP A 528 -5.49 12.24 28.96
C TRP A 528 -4.26 13.09 29.37
N GLY A 529 -4.41 14.42 29.50
CA GLY A 529 -3.43 15.33 30.07
C GLY A 529 -1.97 15.02 29.71
N LYS A 530 -1.18 14.60 30.71
CA LYS A 530 0.26 14.27 30.58
C LYS A 530 0.56 13.11 29.64
N GLN A 531 -0.36 12.15 29.46
CA GLN A 531 -0.13 11.00 28.59
C GLN A 531 -0.17 11.39 27.10
N ALA A 532 -0.93 12.44 26.77
CA ALA A 532 -0.97 13.03 25.44
C ALA A 532 0.19 14.00 25.15
N GLU A 533 0.96 14.37 26.18
CA GLU A 533 2.11 15.27 26.04
C GLU A 533 3.21 14.63 25.19
N GLY A 534 3.77 15.38 24.24
CA GLY A 534 4.82 14.90 23.34
C GLY A 534 4.35 14.11 22.12
N VAL A 535 3.05 13.79 22.01
CA VAL A 535 2.48 13.18 20.80
C VAL A 535 2.06 14.28 19.81
N GLU A 536 2.68 14.31 18.64
CA GLU A 536 2.24 15.19 17.53
C GLU A 536 0.82 14.78 17.10
N ARG A 537 -0.12 15.72 17.10
CA ARG A 537 -1.50 15.46 16.68
C ARG A 537 -1.77 16.05 15.32
N LEU A 538 -2.43 15.29 14.47
CA LEU A 538 -2.87 15.74 13.15
C LEU A 538 -4.39 15.71 13.11
N GLY A 539 -5.00 16.87 12.84
CA GLY A 539 -6.43 16.93 12.55
C GLY A 539 -6.71 16.49 11.12
N PHE A 540 -7.98 16.26 10.79
CA PHE A 540 -8.37 15.94 9.42
C PHE A 540 -9.79 16.38 9.09
N THR A 541 -10.05 16.57 7.79
CA THR A 541 -11.40 16.69 7.24
C THR A 541 -11.56 15.73 6.07
N LEU A 542 -12.75 15.13 5.95
CA LEU A 542 -13.13 14.34 4.79
C LEU A 542 -14.14 15.13 3.95
N HIS A 543 -13.93 15.20 2.64
CA HIS A 543 -14.90 15.74 1.69
C HIS A 543 -14.95 14.86 0.44
N SER A 544 -15.89 15.12 -0.47
CA SER A 544 -16.04 14.37 -1.72
C SER A 544 -14.75 14.31 -2.56
N GLY A 545 -13.91 15.35 -2.44
CA GLY A 545 -12.61 15.46 -3.10
C GLY A 545 -11.43 14.75 -2.41
N GLY A 546 -11.60 14.15 -1.22
CA GLY A 546 -10.53 13.43 -0.54
C GLY A 546 -10.38 13.73 0.95
N VAL A 547 -9.19 13.43 1.46
CA VAL A 547 -8.78 13.68 2.85
C VAL A 547 -7.83 14.88 2.85
N VAL A 548 -8.01 15.79 3.81
CA VAL A 548 -7.08 16.90 4.06
C VAL A 548 -6.62 16.82 5.51
N LEU A 549 -5.30 16.88 5.73
CA LEU A 549 -4.72 16.98 7.07
C LEU A 549 -4.74 18.45 7.51
N LEU A 550 -5.18 18.68 8.73
CA LEU A 550 -5.16 19.99 9.35
C LEU A 550 -3.86 20.13 10.17
N PRO A 551 -3.15 21.26 10.05
CA PRO A 551 -2.03 21.55 10.94
C PRO A 551 -2.51 21.60 12.40
N SER A 552 -1.66 21.08 13.29
CA SER A 552 -1.86 20.98 14.75
C SER A 552 -2.08 22.33 15.43
#